data_AF-A0A0L8HXM1-F1
#
_entry.id   AF-A0A0L8HXM1-F1
#
_cell.length_a   1.000
_cell.length_b   1.000
_cell.length_c   1.000
_cell.angle_alpha   90.00
_cell.angle_beta   90.00
_cell.angle_gamma   90.00
#
_symmetry.space_group_name_H-M   'P 1'
#
loop_
_entity.id
_entity.type
_entity.pdbx_description
1 polymer ?
#
loop_
_entity_poly.entity_id
_entity_poly.type
_entity_poly.pdbx_seq_one_letter_code
_entity_poly.pdbx_strand_id
1 'polypeptide(L)'
;DGDVISNKLFGKGSGKIWLDEVNCDGSESSIEQCDFDPWGVHDCAEDGEAAVNCTHISVRLVDGLNSSEGRVEVFFNGMWGTVCDDQWDRFDALVVCRTLGY
;
A
#
# COMPACT_ATOMS: atom_id res chain seq x y z
N ASP A 1 -1.57 -4.55 11.06
CA ASP A 1 -2.27 -3.54 10.26
C ASP A 1 -1.72 -3.52 8.85
N GLY A 2 -2.61 -3.46 7.85
CA GLY A 2 -2.27 -3.43 6.43
C GLY A 2 -3.37 -2.73 5.66
N ASP A 3 -2.98 -1.95 4.65
CA ASP A 3 -3.89 -1.18 3.80
C ASP A 3 -4.15 -1.89 2.48
N VAL A 4 -5.40 -1.83 2.00
CA VAL A 4 -5.75 -2.28 0.65
C VAL A 4 -5.21 -1.27 -0.36
N ILE A 5 -4.42 -1.75 -1.33
CA ILE A 5 -3.86 -0.91 -2.39
C ILE A 5 -4.23 -1.47 -3.77
N SER A 6 -4.16 -0.63 -4.80
CA SER A 6 -4.42 -1.05 -6.17
C SER A 6 -3.24 -1.83 -6.74
N ASN A 7 -3.50 -2.99 -7.35
CA ASN A 7 -2.47 -3.79 -8.00
C ASN A 7 -1.92 -3.20 -9.31
N LYS A 8 -2.47 -2.07 -9.79
CA LYS A 8 -1.98 -1.39 -11.02
C LYS A 8 -0.49 -1.06 -10.99
N LEU A 9 0.12 -0.97 -9.80
CA LEU A 9 1.53 -0.64 -9.61
C LEU A 9 2.47 -1.84 -9.73
N PHE A 10 2.00 -3.08 -9.54
CA PHE A 10 2.86 -4.27 -9.50
C PHE A 10 2.79 -5.11 -10.79
N GLY A 11 1.84 -4.80 -11.66
CA GLY A 11 1.58 -5.56 -12.88
C GLY A 11 0.85 -6.86 -12.59
N LYS A 12 0.50 -7.57 -13.67
CA LYS A 12 -0.25 -8.81 -13.61
C LYS A 12 0.63 -9.95 -13.08
N GLY A 13 0.13 -10.69 -12.09
CA GLY A 13 0.70 -11.96 -11.67
C GLY A 13 0.74 -12.95 -12.85
N SER A 14 1.80 -13.72 -12.95
CA SER A 14 1.95 -14.74 -14.00
C SER A 14 1.26 -16.07 -13.67
N GLY A 15 0.49 -16.11 -12.57
CA GLY A 15 -0.03 -17.33 -11.96
C GLY A 15 -1.55 -17.47 -12.03
N LYS A 16 -2.03 -18.62 -11.56
CA LYS A 16 -3.46 -18.88 -11.35
C LYS A 16 -3.96 -18.08 -10.14
N ILE A 17 -5.13 -17.46 -10.26
CA ILE A 17 -5.85 -16.88 -9.12
C ILE A 17 -6.48 -18.02 -8.32
N TRP A 18 -6.13 -18.11 -7.04
CA TRP A 18 -6.54 -19.19 -6.15
C TRP A 18 -7.74 -18.86 -5.27
N LEU A 19 -7.90 -17.59 -4.94
CA LEU A 19 -8.89 -17.07 -4.01
C LEU A 19 -9.66 -15.94 -4.70
N ASP A 20 -10.97 -15.93 -4.52
CA ASP A 20 -11.88 -14.87 -4.96
C ASP A 20 -12.89 -14.59 -3.85
N GLU A 21 -13.43 -13.37 -3.84
CA GLU A 21 -14.41 -12.92 -2.84
C GLU A 21 -13.98 -13.21 -1.38
N VAL A 22 -12.70 -12.97 -1.06
CA VAL A 22 -12.14 -13.17 0.28
C VAL A 22 -12.77 -12.17 1.27
N ASN A 23 -13.43 -12.69 2.29
CA ASN A 23 -14.17 -11.93 3.29
C ASN A 23 -13.73 -12.35 4.70
N CYS A 24 -12.77 -11.63 5.26
CA CYS A 24 -12.26 -11.83 6.62
C CYS A 24 -12.98 -10.91 7.62
N ASP A 25 -13.17 -11.35 8.86
CA ASP A 25 -13.64 -10.51 9.97
C ASP A 25 -12.49 -9.78 10.71
N GLY A 26 -11.25 -10.20 10.47
CA GLY A 26 -10.02 -9.63 11.03
C GLY A 26 -9.51 -10.33 12.29
N SER A 27 -10.22 -11.35 12.78
CA SER A 27 -9.81 -12.20 13.90
C SER A 27 -9.05 -13.46 13.46
N GLU A 28 -9.08 -13.76 12.16
CA GLU A 28 -8.39 -14.88 11.55
C GLU A 28 -6.88 -14.76 11.72
N SER A 29 -6.22 -15.90 11.93
CA SER A 29 -4.76 -15.94 12.02
C SER A 29 -4.07 -16.08 10.66
N SER A 30 -4.85 -16.41 9.62
CA SER A 30 -4.36 -16.65 8.27
C SER A 30 -5.49 -16.52 7.23
N ILE A 31 -5.14 -16.20 5.99
CA ILE A 31 -6.13 -15.87 4.94
C ILE A 31 -7.00 -17.06 4.54
N GLU A 32 -6.51 -18.30 4.73
CA GLU A 32 -7.27 -19.52 4.46
C GLU A 32 -8.36 -19.82 5.49
N GLN A 33 -8.43 -19.06 6.59
CA GLN A 33 -9.49 -19.15 7.61
C GLN A 33 -10.65 -18.21 7.31
N CYS A 34 -10.48 -17.25 6.40
CA CYS A 34 -11.55 -16.36 5.97
C CYS A 34 -12.57 -17.12 5.12
N ASP A 35 -13.75 -16.54 4.94
CA ASP A 35 -14.70 -17.03 3.93
C ASP A 35 -14.23 -16.59 2.54
N PHE A 36 -14.31 -17.48 1.55
CA PHE A 36 -13.95 -17.22 0.15
C PHE A 36 -14.59 -18.28 -0.76
N ASP A 37 -14.60 -18.01 -2.06
CA ASP A 37 -15.13 -18.95 -3.06
C ASP A 37 -14.29 -20.24 -3.19
N PRO A 38 -14.82 -21.35 -3.71
CA PRO A 38 -14.07 -22.60 -3.83
C PRO A 38 -12.71 -22.42 -4.53
N TRP A 39 -11.67 -23.05 -3.98
CA TRP A 39 -10.29 -22.91 -4.45
C TRP A 39 -10.10 -22.94 -5.97
N GLY A 40 -9.54 -21.86 -6.51
CA GLY A 40 -9.22 -21.73 -7.92
C GLY A 40 -10.43 -21.62 -8.84
N VAL A 41 -11.61 -21.33 -8.29
CA VAL A 41 -12.78 -20.78 -8.97
C VAL A 41 -12.77 -19.28 -8.70
N HIS A 42 -12.77 -18.49 -9.76
CA HIS A 42 -12.83 -17.03 -9.69
C HIS A 42 -13.47 -16.51 -10.98
N ASP A 43 -14.12 -15.36 -10.93
CA ASP A 43 -14.53 -14.60 -12.10
C ASP A 43 -13.78 -13.26 -12.23
N CYS A 44 -12.82 -13.05 -11.32
CA CYS A 44 -11.90 -11.91 -11.28
C CYS A 44 -11.30 -11.55 -12.66
N ALA A 45 -11.39 -10.27 -13.02
CA ALA A 45 -10.83 -9.71 -14.26
C ALA A 45 -9.29 -9.74 -14.27
N GLU A 46 -8.68 -9.57 -15.45
CA GLU A 46 -7.23 -9.68 -15.61
C GLU A 46 -6.38 -8.70 -14.78
N ASP A 47 -6.97 -7.62 -14.26
CA ASP A 47 -6.36 -6.63 -13.36
C ASP A 47 -6.96 -6.61 -11.95
N GLY A 48 -7.78 -7.61 -11.60
CA GLY A 48 -8.52 -7.67 -10.33
C GLY A 48 -7.75 -8.33 -9.18
N GLU A 49 -6.47 -8.67 -9.36
CA GLU A 49 -5.65 -9.25 -8.30
C GLU A 49 -5.54 -8.30 -7.09
N ALA A 50 -5.70 -8.84 -5.88
CA ALA A 50 -5.61 -8.08 -4.65
C ALA A 50 -4.14 -7.73 -4.31
N ALA A 51 -3.91 -6.53 -3.79
CA ALA A 51 -2.62 -6.09 -3.29
C ALA A 51 -2.75 -5.42 -1.91
N VAL A 52 -1.77 -5.67 -1.04
CA VAL A 52 -1.72 -5.14 0.33
C VAL A 52 -0.42 -4.36 0.54
N ASN A 53 -0.51 -3.25 1.25
CA ASN A 53 0.64 -2.63 1.86
C ASN A 53 0.73 -3.00 3.34
N CYS A 54 1.72 -3.80 3.72
CA CYS A 54 1.97 -4.16 5.12
C CYS A 54 2.72 -3.07 5.89
N THR A 55 3.23 -2.03 5.23
CA THR A 55 3.82 -0.88 5.91
C THR A 55 2.76 0.18 6.16
N HIS A 56 2.61 0.52 7.43
CA HIS A 56 1.55 1.40 7.95
C HIS A 56 1.67 2.87 7.54
N ILE A 57 2.68 3.22 6.73
CA ILE A 57 2.99 4.61 6.38
C ILE A 57 3.46 4.66 4.92
N SER A 58 2.67 5.34 4.08
CA SER A 58 3.11 5.74 2.75
C SER A 58 3.57 7.19 2.79
N VAL A 59 4.66 7.52 2.08
CA VAL A 59 5.23 8.87 2.01
C VAL A 59 5.15 9.37 0.57
N ARG A 60 4.86 10.65 0.37
CA ARG A 60 4.96 11.32 -0.94
C ARG A 60 5.50 12.74 -0.83
N LEU A 61 6.03 13.26 -1.93
CA LEU A 61 6.37 14.67 -2.10
C LEU A 61 5.30 15.35 -2.97
N VAL A 62 4.79 16.49 -2.53
CA VAL A 62 3.72 17.24 -3.22
C VAL A 62 4.17 18.67 -3.50
N ASP A 63 3.73 19.24 -4.62
CA ASP A 63 4.00 20.63 -5.04
C ASP A 63 5.48 21.01 -5.23
N GLY A 64 6.34 20.04 -5.59
CA GLY A 64 7.71 20.29 -6.03
C GLY A 64 7.82 20.64 -7.53
N LEU A 65 8.95 21.21 -7.96
CA LEU A 65 9.20 21.49 -9.38
C LEU A 65 9.55 20.22 -10.18
N ASN A 66 9.94 19.15 -9.49
CA ASN A 66 10.28 17.85 -10.05
C ASN A 66 9.94 16.74 -9.03
N SER A 67 10.17 15.47 -9.39
CA SER A 67 9.79 14.33 -8.55
C SER A 67 10.60 14.20 -7.25
N SER A 68 11.80 14.81 -7.18
CA SER A 68 12.76 14.68 -6.07
C SER A 68 12.67 15.79 -5.02
N GLU A 69 11.65 16.65 -5.10
CA GLU A 69 11.43 17.72 -4.13
C GLU A 69 9.93 17.95 -3.89
N GLY A 70 9.58 18.60 -2.78
CA GLY A 70 8.21 18.97 -2.45
C GLY A 70 7.94 18.91 -0.94
N ARG A 71 6.70 19.25 -0.56
CA ARG A 71 6.19 19.08 0.81
C ARG A 71 6.05 17.59 1.12
N VAL A 72 6.54 17.18 2.29
CA VAL A 72 6.41 15.80 2.78
C VAL A 72 4.99 15.58 3.29
N GLU A 73 4.30 14.60 2.71
CA GLU A 73 3.01 14.12 3.20
C GLU A 73 3.09 12.63 3.55
N VAL A 74 2.39 12.25 4.61
CA VAL A 74 2.30 10.88 5.12
C VAL A 74 0.86 10.40 5.06
N PHE A 75 0.67 9.17 4.61
CA PHE A 75 -0.62 8.49 4.65
C PHE A 75 -0.73 7.70 5.94
N PHE A 76 -1.73 8.00 6.75
CA PHE A 76 -1.98 7.34 8.03
C PHE A 76 -3.49 7.32 8.32
N ASN A 77 -4.03 6.17 8.73
CA ASN A 77 -5.46 5.96 9.01
C ASN A 77 -6.39 6.45 7.87
N GLY A 78 -6.06 6.08 6.63
CA GLY A 78 -6.89 6.40 5.46
C GLY A 78 -6.81 7.86 4.99
N MET A 79 -5.95 8.69 5.58
CA MET A 79 -5.85 10.11 5.27
C MET A 79 -4.41 10.57 5.03
N TRP A 80 -4.25 11.52 4.11
CA TRP A 80 -2.99 12.24 3.89
C TRP A 80 -2.87 13.41 4.87
N GLY A 81 -1.74 13.51 5.55
CA GLY A 81 -1.39 14.59 6.46
C GLY A 81 0.00 15.16 6.17
N THR A 82 0.29 16.34 6.71
CA THR A 82 1.59 17.01 6.61
C THR A 82 2.46 16.74 7.83
N VAL A 83 3.78 16.89 7.67
CA VAL A 83 4.74 16.81 8.78
C VAL A 83 5.09 18.22 9.27
N CYS A 84 5.17 18.42 10.59
CA CYS A 84 5.63 19.68 11.20
C CYS A 84 7.14 19.85 10.99
N ASP A 85 7.61 21.06 10.72
CA ASP A 85 9.03 21.36 10.49
C ASP A 85 9.82 21.66 11.79
N ASP A 86 9.16 21.63 12.94
CA ASP A 86 9.83 21.74 14.25
C ASP A 86 10.91 20.66 14.40
N GLN A 87 12.16 21.10 14.56
CA GLN A 87 13.35 20.23 14.62
C GLN A 87 13.63 19.41 13.36
N TRP A 88 12.99 19.71 12.22
CA TRP A 88 13.25 19.04 10.95
C TRP A 88 14.67 19.30 10.48
N ASP A 89 15.51 18.26 10.52
CA ASP A 89 16.92 18.36 10.17
C ASP A 89 17.29 17.54 8.92
N ARG A 90 18.58 17.58 8.56
CA ARG A 90 19.08 16.89 7.38
C ARG A 90 18.95 15.36 7.48
N PHE A 91 18.93 14.80 8.68
CA PHE A 91 18.82 13.37 8.90
C PHE A 91 17.36 12.92 8.70
N ASP A 92 16.38 13.74 9.10
CA ASP A 92 14.97 13.50 8.81
C ASP A 92 14.71 13.48 7.30
N ALA A 93 15.21 14.50 6.59
CA ALA A 93 15.12 14.58 5.14
C ALA A 93 15.78 13.38 4.44
N LEU A 94 16.93 12.91 4.96
CA LEU A 94 17.62 11.73 4.42
C LEU A 94 16.80 10.45 4.56
N VAL A 95 16.07 10.30 5.67
CA VAL A 95 15.17 9.15 5.87
C VAL A 95 13.99 9.19 4.88
N VAL A 96 13.42 10.38 4.62
CA VAL A 96 12.35 10.54 3.62
C VAL A 96 12.84 10.19 2.22
N CYS A 97 13.97 10.74 1.78
CA CYS A 97 14.53 10.45 0.46
C CYS A 97 14.79 8.95 0.28
N ARG A 98 15.38 8.30 1.30
CA ARG A 98 15.62 6.85 1.29
C ARG A 98 14.32 6.03 1.24
N THR A 99 13.29 6.45 1.97
CA THR A 99 11.96 5.79 1.93
C THR A 99 11.34 5.87 0.54
N LEU A 100 11.59 6.95 -0.18
CA LEU A 100 11.10 7.20 -1.53
C LEU A 100 11.99 6.60 -2.64
N GLY A 101 13.14 6.02 -2.30
CA GLY A 101 14.07 5.40 -3.25
C GLY A 101 15.02 6.36 -3.98
N TYR A 102 15.28 7.54 -3.42
CA TYR A 102 16.29 8.50 -3.90
C TYR A 102 17.67 8.27 -3.30
#